data_AF-A0A5J6XRA8-F1
#
_entry.id   AF-A0A5J6XRA8-F1
#
_cell.length_a   1.000
_cell.length_b   1.000
_cell.length_c   1.000
_cell.angle_alpha   90.00
_cell.angle_beta   90.00
_cell.angle_gamma   90.00
#
_symmetry.space_group_name_H-M   'P 1'
#
loop_
_entity.id
_entity.type
_entity.pdbx_description
1 polymer ?
#
loop_
_entity_poly.entity_id
_entity_poly.type
_entity_poly.pdbx_seq_one_letter_code
_entity_poly.pdbx_strand_id
1 'polypeptide(L)'
;MKKNGIRKGSILITVFSVWISLPMNWIEASPYKNQQEENIMHVLRYQQSTTDASFSKGYKVAKHRLDRALQQKTDEDKAIILDLDETVLNNRPFLAKLAQKKSSFNDKEWDAWVYQANAKPLPGASEFLQYADMKGIQIFYVSNRKKHLYEATEKNLKRAGLPQTDQGHLILLTDEVNTESRRKAIEKNHSVILNLGDNLINFSK
;
A
#
# COMPACT_ATOMS: atom_id res chain seq x y z
N MET A 1 89.79 7.76 -48.51
CA MET A 1 89.77 6.52 -47.70
C MET A 1 88.41 6.40 -47.00
N LYS A 2 87.70 5.29 -47.26
CA LYS A 2 86.67 4.60 -46.46
C LYS A 2 86.14 5.30 -45.18
N LYS A 3 84.82 5.52 -45.08
CA LYS A 3 83.87 4.70 -44.28
C LYS A 3 82.46 5.34 -44.17
N ASN A 4 81.48 4.55 -44.60
CA ASN A 4 80.11 4.35 -44.10
C ASN A 4 79.56 5.29 -43.02
N GLY A 5 78.50 6.02 -43.38
CA GLY A 5 77.48 6.54 -42.45
C GLY A 5 76.12 5.95 -42.82
N ILE A 6 75.59 5.09 -41.94
CA ILE A 6 74.27 4.46 -42.06
C ILE A 6 73.20 5.54 -41.86
N ARG A 7 72.23 5.61 -42.78
CA ARG A 7 71.09 6.54 -42.76
C ARG A 7 70.23 6.31 -41.50
N LYS A 8 70.01 7.37 -40.72
CA LYS A 8 68.93 7.49 -39.73
C LYS A 8 67.76 8.29 -40.33
N GLY A 9 66.53 7.89 -40.00
CA GLY A 9 65.29 8.63 -40.25
C GLY A 9 64.63 8.31 -41.60
N SER A 10 63.33 8.06 -41.73
CA SER A 10 62.21 8.31 -40.83
C SER A 10 61.06 7.36 -41.23
N ILE A 11 60.49 6.61 -40.27
CA ILE A 11 59.17 6.00 -40.49
C ILE A 11 58.16 7.06 -40.05
N LEU A 12 57.49 7.67 -41.02
CA LEU A 12 56.32 8.51 -40.78
C LEU A 12 55.15 7.56 -40.45
N ILE A 13 54.92 7.27 -39.17
CA ILE A 13 53.67 6.64 -38.75
C ILE A 13 52.65 7.77 -38.64
N THR A 14 51.86 7.96 -39.69
CA THR A 14 50.68 8.82 -39.64
C THR A 14 49.63 8.13 -38.78
N VAL A 15 49.57 8.48 -37.49
CA VAL A 15 48.47 8.07 -36.61
C VAL A 15 47.26 8.93 -36.97
N PHE A 16 46.28 8.33 -37.64
CA PHE A 16 44.97 8.91 -37.89
C PHE A 16 44.21 8.92 -36.55
N SER A 17 44.22 10.05 -35.82
CA SER A 17 43.37 10.25 -34.66
C SER A 17 41.97 10.66 -35.13
N VAL A 18 41.06 9.69 -35.23
CA VAL A 18 39.64 9.98 -35.39
C VAL A 18 39.12 10.49 -34.05
N TRP A 19 39.01 11.81 -33.92
CA TRP A 19 38.22 12.43 -32.86
C TRP A 19 36.74 12.26 -33.20
N ILE A 20 36.12 11.21 -32.67
CA ILE A 20 34.66 11.14 -32.60
C ILE A 20 34.26 12.07 -31.46
N SER A 21 33.84 13.28 -31.80
CA SER A 21 33.13 14.17 -30.87
C SER A 21 31.76 13.56 -30.56
N LEU A 22 31.71 12.62 -29.61
CA LEU A 22 30.43 12.25 -29.00
C LEU A 22 29.97 13.47 -28.18
N PRO A 23 28.72 13.96 -28.37
CA PRO A 23 28.18 14.94 -27.45
C PRO A 23 28.14 14.30 -26.06
N MET A 24 28.91 14.91 -25.16
CA MET A 24 28.97 14.58 -23.75
C MET A 24 27.63 14.97 -23.11
N ASN A 25 26.66 14.07 -23.20
CA ASN A 25 25.50 14.00 -22.32
C ASN A 25 25.25 12.53 -22.00
N TRP A 26 26.18 11.93 -21.26
CA TRP A 26 25.86 10.78 -20.43
C TRP A 26 25.08 11.32 -19.22
N ILE A 27 23.80 11.64 -19.42
CA ILE A 27 22.86 11.56 -18.30
C ILE A 27 22.56 10.07 -18.18
N GLU A 28 23.33 9.35 -17.37
CA GLU A 28 22.78 8.15 -16.76
C GLU A 28 21.52 8.61 -16.03
N ALA A 29 20.36 8.28 -16.60
CA ALA A 29 19.10 8.40 -15.89
C ALA A 29 19.28 7.58 -14.61
N SER A 30 19.37 8.28 -13.47
CA SER A 30 19.60 7.66 -12.18
C SER A 30 18.61 6.50 -11.98
N PRO A 31 19.08 5.25 -11.79
CA PRO A 31 18.21 4.08 -11.71
C PRO A 31 17.24 4.15 -10.51
N TYR A 32 17.51 5.05 -9.56
CA TYR A 32 16.68 5.27 -8.38
C TYR A 32 15.43 6.11 -8.64
N LYS A 33 15.41 6.94 -9.70
CA LYS A 33 14.27 7.83 -9.97
C LYS A 33 13.09 7.09 -10.62
N ASN A 34 13.34 5.94 -11.27
CA ASN A 34 12.32 5.21 -12.02
C ASN A 34 11.63 4.09 -11.23
N GLN A 35 12.28 3.47 -10.24
CA GLN A 35 11.71 2.27 -9.61
C GLN A 35 10.50 2.57 -8.71
N GLN A 36 10.51 3.68 -7.98
CA GLN A 36 9.35 4.06 -7.15
C GLN A 36 8.17 4.56 -7.99
N GLU A 37 8.43 5.29 -9.07
CA GLU A 37 7.41 5.68 -10.05
C GLU A 37 6.82 4.44 -10.75
N GLU A 38 7.66 3.49 -11.15
CA GLU A 38 7.24 2.20 -11.71
C GLU A 38 6.42 1.39 -10.70
N ASN A 39 6.80 1.36 -9.43
CA ASN A 39 6.04 0.70 -8.37
C ASN A 39 4.66 1.35 -8.17
N ILE A 40 4.57 2.69 -8.18
CA ILE A 40 3.28 3.40 -8.10
C ILE A 40 2.44 3.12 -9.33
N MET A 41 3.03 3.15 -10.53
CA MET A 41 2.34 2.79 -11.76
C MET A 41 1.87 1.34 -11.75
N HIS A 42 2.63 0.42 -11.15
CA HIS A 42 2.25 -0.98 -11.00
C HIS A 42 1.09 -1.14 -9.99
N VAL A 43 1.17 -0.50 -8.81
CA VAL A 43 0.09 -0.47 -7.82
C VAL A 43 -1.17 0.17 -8.41
N LEU A 44 -1.05 1.27 -9.16
CA LEU A 44 -2.17 1.89 -9.86
C LEU A 44 -2.79 0.98 -10.90
N ARG A 45 -1.99 0.25 -11.69
CA ARG A 45 -2.50 -0.72 -12.67
C ARG A 45 -3.21 -1.88 -12.00
N TYR A 46 -2.67 -2.38 -10.89
CA TYR A 46 -3.28 -3.44 -10.08
C TYR A 46 -4.59 -2.97 -9.42
N GLN A 47 -4.61 -1.75 -8.89
CA GLN A 47 -5.81 -1.13 -8.33
C GLN A 47 -6.83 -0.77 -9.42
N GLN A 48 -6.38 -0.42 -10.63
CA GLN A 48 -7.25 -0.18 -11.78
C GLN A 48 -7.84 -1.48 -12.32
N SER A 49 -7.11 -2.59 -12.28
CA SER A 49 -7.61 -3.90 -12.68
C SER A 49 -8.58 -4.51 -11.65
N THR A 50 -8.47 -4.12 -10.38
CA THR A 50 -9.51 -4.41 -9.38
C THR A 50 -10.69 -3.44 -9.54
N THR A 51 -11.81 -4.00 -9.98
CA THR A 51 -13.04 -3.26 -10.23
C THR A 51 -13.90 -3.15 -8.98
N ASP A 52 -14.77 -2.15 -8.94
CA ASP A 52 -15.81 -1.99 -7.91
C ASP A 52 -16.68 -3.26 -7.77
N ALA A 53 -16.89 -3.98 -8.88
CA ALA A 53 -17.58 -5.26 -8.89
C ALA A 53 -16.81 -6.37 -8.14
N SER A 54 -15.47 -6.37 -8.21
CA SER A 54 -14.62 -7.31 -7.49
C SER A 54 -14.71 -7.11 -5.97
N PHE A 55 -14.66 -5.87 -5.49
CA PHE A 55 -14.86 -5.54 -4.06
C PHE A 55 -16.26 -5.95 -3.60
N SER A 56 -17.29 -5.57 -4.36
CA SER A 56 -18.67 -5.94 -4.06
C SER A 56 -18.86 -7.47 -3.96
N LYS A 57 -18.24 -8.24 -4.87
CA LYS A 57 -18.27 -9.71 -4.83
C LYS A 57 -17.53 -10.25 -3.61
N GLY A 58 -16.37 -9.69 -3.28
CA GLY A 58 -15.60 -10.05 -2.08
C GLY A 58 -16.43 -9.89 -0.81
N TYR A 59 -17.09 -8.75 -0.63
CA TYR A 59 -17.94 -8.49 0.54
C TYR A 59 -19.20 -9.35 0.60
N LYS A 60 -19.80 -9.71 -0.55
CA LYS A 60 -20.87 -10.71 -0.59
C LYS A 60 -20.39 -12.08 -0.09
N VAL A 61 -19.20 -12.52 -0.52
CA VAL A 61 -18.59 -13.76 -0.02
C VAL A 61 -18.28 -13.66 1.48
N ALA A 62 -17.75 -12.53 1.94
CA ALA A 62 -17.49 -12.29 3.36
C ALA A 62 -18.78 -12.40 4.20
N LYS A 63 -19.88 -11.80 3.74
CA LYS A 63 -21.19 -11.94 4.37
C LYS A 63 -21.64 -13.40 4.48
N HIS A 64 -21.52 -14.19 3.41
CA HIS A 64 -21.85 -15.62 3.46
C HIS A 64 -20.94 -16.42 4.41
N ARG A 65 -19.66 -16.04 4.53
CA ARG A 65 -18.74 -16.69 5.49
C ARG A 65 -19.09 -16.32 6.92
N LEU A 66 -19.43 -15.06 7.17
CA LEU A 66 -19.91 -14.56 8.47
C LEU A 66 -21.17 -15.32 8.89
N ASP A 67 -22.15 -15.44 8.00
CA ASP A 67 -23.39 -16.17 8.27
C ASP A 67 -23.14 -17.65 8.65
N ARG A 68 -22.15 -18.30 8.03
CA ARG A 68 -21.76 -19.68 8.39
C ARG A 68 -21.03 -19.74 9.74
N ALA A 69 -20.12 -18.80 10.01
CA ALA A 69 -19.39 -18.76 11.27
C ALA A 69 -20.32 -18.47 12.46
N LEU A 70 -21.39 -17.71 12.27
CA LEU A 70 -22.42 -17.47 13.29
C LEU A 70 -23.17 -18.75 13.72
N GLN A 71 -23.19 -19.80 12.90
CA GLN A 71 -23.80 -21.09 13.27
C GLN A 71 -22.93 -21.88 14.26
N GLN A 72 -21.65 -21.52 14.40
CA GLN A 72 -20.74 -22.17 15.32
C GLN A 72 -20.87 -21.53 16.71
N LYS A 73 -21.12 -22.37 17.72
CA LYS A 73 -21.14 -21.92 19.12
C LYS A 73 -19.72 -21.64 19.59
N THR A 74 -19.55 -20.48 20.21
CA THR A 74 -18.30 -20.03 20.86
C THR A 74 -18.71 -19.44 22.19
N ASP A 75 -17.90 -19.65 23.23
CA ASP A 75 -18.13 -19.02 24.54
C ASP A 75 -17.64 -17.55 24.57
N GLU A 76 -16.77 -17.20 23.63
CA GLU A 76 -16.23 -15.85 23.43
C GLU A 76 -17.04 -15.04 22.41
N ASP A 77 -16.98 -13.72 22.57
CA ASP A 77 -17.53 -12.76 21.61
C ASP A 77 -16.84 -12.91 20.24
N LYS A 78 -17.66 -12.95 19.20
CA LYS A 78 -17.17 -13.10 17.83
C LYS A 78 -16.67 -11.76 17.29
N ALA A 79 -15.52 -11.80 16.62
CA ALA A 79 -14.89 -10.63 16.04
C ALA A 79 -14.52 -10.81 14.57
N ILE A 80 -14.46 -9.71 13.84
CA ILE A 80 -13.81 -9.61 12.54
C ILE A 80 -12.69 -8.59 12.60
N ILE A 81 -11.61 -8.87 11.86
CA ILE A 81 -10.49 -7.97 11.70
C ILE A 81 -10.40 -7.56 10.24
N LEU A 82 -10.29 -6.26 9.99
CA LEU A 82 -10.11 -5.72 8.64
C LEU A 82 -8.89 -4.83 8.59
N ASP A 83 -8.12 -4.94 7.51
CA ASP A 83 -7.29 -3.83 7.06
C ASP A 83 -8.16 -2.63 6.67
N LEU A 84 -7.56 -1.44 6.63
CA LEU A 84 -8.27 -0.21 6.36
C LEU A 84 -8.03 0.31 4.95
N ASP A 85 -6.77 0.60 4.60
CA ASP A 85 -6.44 1.18 3.31
C ASP A 85 -6.56 0.10 2.22
N GLU A 86 -7.24 0.42 1.10
CA GLU A 86 -7.51 -0.50 -0.02
C GLU A 86 -8.33 -1.76 0.33
N THR A 87 -8.86 -1.82 1.56
CA THR A 87 -9.80 -2.85 2.02
C THR A 87 -11.14 -2.24 2.39
N VAL A 88 -11.13 -1.24 3.27
CA VAL A 88 -12.33 -0.48 3.68
C VAL A 88 -12.35 0.89 3.02
N LEU A 89 -11.27 1.67 3.10
CA LEU A 89 -11.16 3.01 2.54
C LEU A 89 -10.45 3.01 1.18
N ASN A 90 -10.99 3.79 0.25
CA ASN A 90 -10.46 3.95 -1.09
C ASN A 90 -9.49 5.15 -1.14
N ASN A 91 -8.18 4.88 -1.23
CA ASN A 91 -7.14 5.90 -1.38
C ASN A 91 -6.64 6.02 -2.83
N ARG A 92 -7.34 5.42 -3.80
CA ARG A 92 -7.01 5.57 -5.23
C ARG A 92 -6.95 7.03 -5.69
N PRO A 93 -7.76 7.99 -5.18
CA PRO A 93 -7.59 9.41 -5.55
C PRO A 93 -6.23 9.98 -5.17
N PHE A 94 -5.67 9.57 -4.02
CA PHE A 94 -4.32 9.96 -3.61
C PHE A 94 -3.27 9.40 -4.58
N LEU A 95 -3.36 8.12 -4.91
CA LEU A 95 -2.42 7.47 -5.84
C LEU A 95 -2.52 8.08 -7.25
N ALA A 96 -3.74 8.42 -7.71
CA ALA A 96 -3.94 9.12 -8.97
C ALA A 96 -3.30 10.51 -8.99
N LYS A 97 -3.35 11.24 -7.86
CA LYS A 97 -2.69 12.54 -7.70
C LYS A 97 -1.17 12.41 -7.76
N LEU A 98 -0.60 11.38 -7.12
CA LEU A 98 0.84 11.10 -7.19
C LEU A 98 1.29 10.81 -8.62
N ALA A 99 0.54 9.99 -9.37
CA ALA A 99 0.85 9.71 -10.77
C ALA A 99 0.77 10.94 -11.67
N GLN A 100 -0.24 11.79 -11.50
CA GLN A 100 -0.34 13.05 -12.25
C GLN A 100 0.85 13.97 -12.00
N LYS A 101 1.34 14.00 -10.75
CA LYS A 101 2.54 14.76 -10.37
C LYS A 101 3.85 14.11 -10.78
N LYS A 102 3.84 12.83 -11.22
CA LYS A 102 5.05 12.00 -11.35
C LYS A 102 5.90 12.06 -10.06
N SER A 103 5.23 11.87 -8.93
CA SER A 103 5.86 11.92 -7.61
C SER A 103 5.79 10.56 -6.96
N SER A 104 6.84 10.22 -6.21
CA SER A 104 6.87 9.05 -5.35
C SER A 104 6.02 9.26 -4.09
N PHE A 105 5.66 8.15 -3.43
CA PHE A 105 5.02 8.17 -2.13
C PHE A 105 5.92 8.88 -1.13
N ASN A 106 5.34 9.75 -0.31
CA ASN A 106 6.03 10.35 0.82
C ASN A 106 5.05 10.58 1.96
N ASP A 107 5.54 10.40 3.18
CA ASP A 107 4.73 10.48 4.40
C ASP A 107 4.03 11.83 4.55
N LYS A 108 4.66 12.93 4.12
CA LYS A 108 4.08 14.27 4.26
C LYS A 108 2.82 14.45 3.40
N GLU A 109 2.87 14.02 2.14
CA GLU A 109 1.70 14.06 1.25
C GLU A 109 0.63 13.05 1.66
N TRP A 110 1.04 11.89 2.19
CA TRP A 110 0.11 10.90 2.74
C TRP A 110 -0.62 11.42 3.98
N ASP A 111 0.10 12.00 4.94
CA ASP A 111 -0.47 12.63 6.12
C ASP A 111 -1.47 13.73 5.69
N ALA A 112 -1.09 14.58 4.74
CA ALA A 112 -1.97 15.61 4.19
C ALA A 112 -3.22 15.05 3.49
N TRP A 113 -3.15 13.84 2.92
CA TRP A 113 -4.32 13.13 2.41
C TRP A 113 -5.20 12.63 3.55
N VAL A 114 -4.61 11.94 4.53
CA VAL A 114 -5.36 11.39 5.68
C VAL A 114 -6.05 12.48 6.49
N TYR A 115 -5.40 13.63 6.71
CA TYR A 115 -5.98 14.78 7.41
C TYR A 115 -7.23 15.36 6.72
N GLN A 116 -7.42 15.15 5.42
CA GLN A 116 -8.65 15.56 4.74
C GLN A 116 -9.87 14.74 5.20
N ALA A 117 -9.65 13.53 5.71
CA ALA A 117 -10.68 12.64 6.23
C ALA A 117 -11.88 12.51 5.28
N ASN A 118 -11.58 12.25 3.99
CA ASN A 118 -12.55 12.24 2.89
C ASN A 118 -12.44 10.99 1.99
N ALA A 119 -11.63 9.99 2.38
CA ALA A 119 -11.57 8.73 1.67
C ALA A 119 -12.94 8.05 1.75
N LYS A 120 -13.47 7.59 0.63
CA LYS A 120 -14.77 6.92 0.58
C LYS A 120 -14.61 5.42 0.88
N PRO A 121 -15.62 4.76 1.45
CA PRO A 121 -15.63 3.31 1.54
C PRO A 121 -15.50 2.66 0.16
N LEU A 122 -14.83 1.52 0.11
CA LEU A 122 -14.83 0.65 -1.04
C LEU A 122 -16.22 -0.01 -1.21
N PRO A 123 -16.61 -0.34 -2.45
CA PRO A 123 -17.93 -0.90 -2.73
C PRO A 123 -18.21 -2.18 -1.93
N GLY A 124 -19.33 -2.21 -1.20
CA GLY A 124 -19.74 -3.34 -0.36
C GLY A 124 -19.21 -3.31 1.07
N ALA A 125 -18.21 -2.46 1.39
CA ALA A 125 -17.60 -2.41 2.71
C ALA A 125 -18.58 -1.88 3.77
N SER A 126 -19.21 -0.73 3.50
CA SER A 126 -20.18 -0.12 4.41
C SER A 126 -21.36 -1.05 4.71
N GLU A 127 -21.96 -1.67 3.68
CA GLU A 127 -23.10 -2.58 3.89
C GLU A 127 -22.70 -3.82 4.69
N PHE A 128 -21.52 -4.38 4.42
CA PHE A 128 -21.01 -5.54 5.17
C PHE A 128 -20.73 -5.21 6.63
N LEU A 129 -20.09 -4.07 6.91
CA LEU A 129 -19.74 -3.66 8.27
C LEU A 129 -20.98 -3.33 9.10
N GLN A 130 -21.96 -2.62 8.52
CA GLN A 130 -23.25 -2.40 9.17
C GLN A 130 -23.98 -3.72 9.46
N TYR A 131 -23.92 -4.67 8.51
CA TYR A 131 -24.50 -6.00 8.72
C TYR A 131 -23.82 -6.76 9.88
N ALA A 132 -22.49 -6.72 9.96
CA ALA A 132 -21.74 -7.34 11.05
C ALA A 132 -22.07 -6.71 12.41
N ASP A 133 -22.14 -5.37 12.47
CA ASP A 133 -22.50 -4.60 13.66
C ASP A 133 -23.92 -4.95 14.15
N MET A 134 -24.89 -5.02 13.24
CA MET A 134 -26.27 -5.47 13.54
C MET A 134 -26.35 -6.91 14.07
N LYS A 135 -25.34 -7.74 13.80
CA LYS A 135 -25.23 -9.12 14.32
C LYS A 135 -24.49 -9.20 15.66
N GLY A 136 -24.10 -8.06 16.24
CA GLY A 136 -23.37 -7.99 17.51
C GLY A 136 -21.92 -8.43 17.41
N ILE A 137 -21.35 -8.46 16.20
CA ILE A 137 -19.95 -8.84 15.98
C ILE A 137 -19.06 -7.65 16.27
N GLN A 138 -17.96 -7.88 16.98
CA GLN A 138 -16.93 -6.86 17.22
C GLN A 138 -16.10 -6.64 15.95
N ILE A 139 -15.90 -5.39 15.56
CA ILE A 139 -15.27 -4.98 14.30
C ILE A 139 -13.98 -4.25 14.63
N PHE A 140 -12.84 -4.87 14.32
CA PHE A 140 -11.54 -4.26 14.53
C PHE A 140 -10.93 -3.78 13.20
N TYR A 141 -10.67 -2.49 13.10
CA TYR A 141 -9.92 -1.88 12.01
C TYR A 141 -8.43 -1.86 12.38
N VAL A 142 -7.64 -2.76 11.80
CA VAL A 142 -6.20 -2.88 12.07
C VAL A 142 -5.43 -2.33 10.89
N SER A 143 -4.82 -1.15 11.05
CA SER A 143 -4.19 -0.41 9.95
C SER A 143 -2.72 -0.10 10.22
N ASN A 144 -1.95 0.03 9.14
CA ASN A 144 -0.58 0.53 9.18
C ASN A 144 -0.45 2.06 9.17
N ARG A 145 -1.56 2.81 9.20
CA ARG A 145 -1.52 4.25 9.47
C ARG A 145 -0.84 4.51 10.81
N LYS A 146 0.01 5.53 10.85
CA LYS A 146 0.77 5.91 12.05
C LYS A 146 -0.15 6.45 13.13
N LYS A 147 0.20 6.23 14.40
CA LYS A 147 -0.58 6.66 15.57
C LYS A 147 -0.99 8.14 15.55
N HIS A 148 -0.13 9.04 15.06
CA HIS A 148 -0.45 10.47 14.99
C HIS A 148 -1.59 10.81 14.02
N LEU A 149 -1.95 9.88 13.12
CA LEU A 149 -3.08 10.01 12.19
C LEU A 149 -4.41 9.48 12.75
N TYR A 150 -4.44 9.10 14.04
CA TYR A 150 -5.61 8.50 14.67
C TYR A 150 -6.87 9.37 14.52
N GLU A 151 -6.83 10.61 14.99
CA GLU A 151 -8.01 11.49 15.00
C GLU A 151 -8.56 11.73 13.58
N ALA A 152 -7.67 11.90 12.61
CA ALA A 152 -8.05 12.08 11.22
C ALA A 152 -8.68 10.82 10.61
N THR A 153 -8.14 9.65 10.97
CA THR A 153 -8.65 8.36 10.51
C THR A 153 -10.02 8.08 11.11
N GLU A 154 -10.16 8.22 12.43
CA GLU A 154 -11.45 8.08 13.13
C GLU A 154 -12.50 9.04 12.53
N LYS A 155 -12.14 10.32 12.33
CA LYS A 155 -13.01 11.30 11.68
C LYS A 155 -13.46 10.83 10.30
N ASN A 156 -12.56 10.23 9.51
CA ASN A 156 -12.91 9.70 8.19
C ASN A 156 -13.93 8.56 8.32
N LEU A 157 -13.71 7.60 9.22
CA LEU A 157 -14.61 6.46 9.40
C LEU A 157 -16.01 6.92 9.86
N LYS A 158 -16.06 7.87 10.82
CA LYS A 158 -17.31 8.50 11.28
C LYS A 158 -18.04 9.21 10.15
N ARG A 159 -17.34 10.02 9.35
CA ARG A 159 -17.94 10.71 8.18
C ARG A 159 -18.43 9.73 7.10
N ALA A 160 -17.78 8.58 7.00
CA ALA A 160 -18.19 7.50 6.10
C ALA A 160 -19.35 6.65 6.65
N GLY A 161 -19.84 6.94 7.86
CA GLY A 161 -20.94 6.21 8.49
C GLY A 161 -20.58 4.76 8.85
N LEU A 162 -19.31 4.50 9.18
CA LEU A 162 -18.85 3.17 9.56
C LEU A 162 -19.04 2.93 11.07
N PRO A 163 -19.41 1.72 11.48
CA PRO A 163 -19.66 1.37 12.89
C PRO A 163 -18.34 1.17 13.67
N GLN A 164 -18.44 1.19 15.00
CA GLN A 164 -17.36 0.80 15.95
C GLN A 164 -16.03 1.50 15.66
N THR A 165 -16.04 2.84 15.60
CA THR A 165 -14.86 3.64 15.19
C THR A 165 -14.06 4.19 16.37
N ASP A 166 -14.40 3.79 17.59
CA ASP A 166 -13.73 4.23 18.82
C ASP A 166 -12.36 3.56 19.02
N GLN A 167 -11.69 3.97 20.10
CA GLN A 167 -10.31 3.58 20.40
C GLN A 167 -10.15 2.09 20.73
N GLY A 168 -11.21 1.39 21.12
CA GLY A 168 -11.18 -0.06 21.30
C GLY A 168 -11.12 -0.82 19.98
N HIS A 169 -11.58 -0.22 18.89
CA HIS A 169 -11.82 -0.89 17.61
C HIS A 169 -10.89 -0.40 16.49
N LEU A 170 -10.40 0.84 16.56
CA LEU A 170 -9.42 1.38 15.61
C LEU A 170 -7.99 1.21 16.11
N ILE A 171 -7.29 0.20 15.60
CA ILE A 171 -5.93 -0.16 16.01
C ILE A 171 -4.92 0.26 14.95
N LEU A 172 -4.24 1.39 15.20
CA LEU A 172 -3.21 1.94 14.31
C LEU A 172 -1.81 1.39 14.59
N LEU A 173 -0.87 1.72 13.70
CA LEU A 173 0.53 1.35 13.84
C LEU A 173 1.14 2.14 15.00
N THR A 174 1.76 1.39 15.91
CA THR A 174 2.59 1.92 16.99
C THR A 174 4.04 1.48 16.74
N ASP A 175 4.98 2.00 17.52
CA ASP A 175 6.41 1.69 17.37
C ASP A 175 6.73 0.20 17.68
N GLU A 176 5.76 -0.57 18.19
CA GLU A 176 5.86 -2.02 18.30
C GLU A 176 5.71 -2.68 16.91
N VAL A 177 6.81 -3.29 16.45
CA VAL A 177 7.13 -3.56 15.03
C VAL A 177 6.23 -4.60 14.32
N ASN A 178 5.24 -5.24 14.96
CA ASN A 178 4.52 -6.35 14.31
C ASN A 178 2.98 -6.22 14.34
N THR A 179 2.35 -6.20 13.16
CA THR A 179 0.89 -6.33 12.98
C THR A 179 0.32 -7.63 13.58
N GLU A 180 1.12 -8.69 13.60
CA GLU A 180 0.79 -9.96 14.22
C GLU A 180 0.57 -9.84 15.74
N SER A 181 1.30 -8.94 16.43
CA SER A 181 1.08 -8.73 17.88
C SER A 181 -0.27 -8.08 18.16
N ARG A 182 -0.72 -7.17 17.29
CA ARG A 182 -2.02 -6.50 17.38
C ARG A 182 -3.18 -7.47 17.15
N ARG A 183 -3.07 -8.36 16.15
CA ARG A 183 -4.09 -9.41 15.93
C ARG A 183 -4.13 -10.41 17.08
N LYS A 184 -2.97 -10.87 17.55
CA LYS A 184 -2.88 -11.78 18.70
C LYS A 184 -3.49 -11.16 19.97
N ALA A 185 -3.40 -9.85 20.16
CA ALA A 185 -4.05 -9.18 21.29
C ALA A 185 -5.58 -9.26 21.21
N ILE A 186 -6.16 -9.15 20.00
CA ILE A 186 -7.60 -9.29 19.77
C ILE A 186 -8.03 -10.75 19.98
N GLU A 187 -7.29 -11.70 19.40
CA GLU A 187 -7.55 -13.15 19.47
C GLU A 187 -7.48 -13.72 20.91
N LYS A 188 -6.85 -13.02 21.86
CA LYS A 188 -6.84 -13.43 23.27
C LYS A 188 -8.21 -13.29 23.95
N ASN A 189 -9.04 -12.38 23.47
CA ASN A 189 -10.30 -12.01 24.12
C ASN A 189 -11.52 -12.22 23.20
N HIS A 190 -11.30 -12.58 21.93
CA HIS A 190 -12.35 -12.70 20.94
C HIS A 190 -12.12 -13.89 20.01
N SER A 191 -13.22 -14.53 19.63
CA SER A 191 -13.22 -15.53 18.57
C SER A 191 -13.22 -14.82 17.21
N VAL A 192 -12.03 -14.64 16.63
CA VAL A 192 -11.88 -14.01 15.31
C VAL A 192 -12.37 -14.96 14.22
N ILE A 193 -13.51 -14.63 13.62
CA ILE A 193 -14.18 -15.48 12.61
C ILE A 193 -13.82 -15.11 11.18
N LEU A 194 -13.37 -13.88 10.92
CA LEU A 194 -12.91 -13.43 9.61
C LEU A 194 -11.76 -12.42 9.72
N ASN A 195 -10.78 -12.58 8.82
CA ASN A 195 -9.76 -11.59 8.51
C ASN A 195 -10.00 -11.10 7.07
N LEU A 196 -10.04 -9.78 6.86
CA LEU A 196 -10.20 -9.16 5.55
C LEU A 196 -9.04 -8.19 5.29
N GLY A 197 -8.49 -8.23 4.07
CA GLY A 197 -7.36 -7.39 3.70
C GLY A 197 -6.97 -7.59 2.23
N ASP A 198 -6.27 -6.61 1.68
CA ASP A 198 -5.68 -6.65 0.32
C ASP A 198 -4.26 -7.26 0.33
N ASN A 199 -3.53 -7.12 1.44
CA ASN A 199 -2.18 -7.64 1.59
C ASN A 199 -2.11 -9.04 2.23
N LEU A 200 -1.19 -9.89 1.76
CA LEU A 200 -0.98 -11.25 2.29
C LEU A 200 -0.57 -11.28 3.77
N ILE A 201 0.13 -10.24 4.25
CA ILE A 201 0.47 -10.07 5.67
C ILE A 201 -0.77 -9.92 6.56
N ASN A 202 -1.95 -9.70 5.96
CA ASN A 202 -3.22 -9.66 6.68
C ASN A 202 -3.74 -11.05 7.10
N PHE A 203 -3.10 -12.12 6.63
CA PHE A 203 -3.53 -13.50 6.84
C PHE A 203 -2.48 -14.40 7.50
N SER A 204 -1.30 -13.86 7.86
CA SER A 204 -0.25 -14.64 8.53
C SER A 204 -0.66 -14.98 9.96
N LYS A 205 -0.63 -16.28 10.29
CA LYS A 205 -0.81 -16.85 11.63
C LYS A 205 0.52 -16.93 12.38
#